data_AF-A0A375YB03-F1
#
_entry.id   AF-A0A375YB03-F1
#
_cell.length_a   1.000
_cell.length_b   1.000
_cell.length_c   1.000
_cell.angle_alpha   90.00
_cell.angle_beta   90.00
_cell.angle_gamma   90.00
#
_symmetry.space_group_name_H-M   'P 1'
#
loop_
_entity.id
_entity.type
_entity.pdbx_description
1 polymer ?
#
loop_
_entity_poly.entity_id
_entity_poly.type
_entity_poly.pdbx_seq_one_letter_code
_entity_poly.pdbx_strand_id
1 'polypeptide(L)'
;MKITIACAASAAFAAVALFSAPAAFAAPEDEFLTVISDGGITWPSEKTPEVIATGHAVCQDWDNGATFEQEVADLTSVTSWSDYQAGYFIGAATGAFCPEYEWKVS
;
A
#
# COMPACT_ATOMS: atom_id res chain seq x y z
N MET A 1 57.40 -13.16 -19.44
CA MET A 1 58.21 -13.28 -18.21
C MET A 1 57.42 -14.15 -17.23
N LYS A 2 58.03 -15.21 -16.70
CA LYS A 2 57.41 -16.28 -15.89
C LYS A 2 56.89 -15.75 -14.55
N ILE A 3 55.65 -16.10 -14.18
CA ILE A 3 55.25 -16.23 -12.77
C ILE A 3 54.42 -17.52 -12.63
N THR A 4 54.81 -18.28 -11.63
CA THR A 4 54.65 -19.71 -11.39
C THR A 4 53.29 -20.09 -10.80
N ILE A 5 52.82 -21.29 -11.14
CA ILE A 5 51.69 -21.99 -10.52
C ILE A 5 52.08 -22.41 -9.09
N ALA A 6 51.23 -22.13 -8.10
CA ALA A 6 51.21 -22.82 -6.82
C ALA A 6 49.75 -23.09 -6.42
N CYS A 7 49.35 -24.35 -6.53
CA CYS A 7 48.10 -24.86 -5.96
C CYS A 7 48.17 -24.78 -4.43
N ALA A 8 47.25 -24.05 -3.83
CA ALA A 8 46.88 -24.21 -2.43
C ALA A 8 45.35 -24.23 -2.36
N ALA A 9 44.81 -25.36 -1.93
CA ALA A 9 43.39 -25.59 -1.72
C ALA A 9 42.86 -24.69 -0.61
N SER A 10 41.77 -23.95 -0.85
CA SER A 10 40.75 -23.63 0.16
C SER A 10 39.57 -22.92 -0.49
N ALA A 11 38.36 -23.32 -0.08
CA ALA A 11 37.09 -22.79 -0.52
C ALA A 11 37.01 -21.26 -0.38
N ALA A 12 36.56 -20.59 -1.44
CA ALA A 12 36.08 -19.21 -1.34
C ALA A 12 34.67 -19.18 -1.93
N PHE A 13 33.67 -19.25 -1.04
CA PHE A 13 32.31 -18.83 -1.34
C PHE A 13 32.39 -17.36 -1.81
N ALA A 14 32.17 -17.13 -3.09
CA ALA A 14 31.88 -15.79 -3.58
C ALA A 14 30.46 -15.43 -3.13
N ALA A 15 30.35 -14.94 -1.89
CA ALA A 15 29.15 -14.26 -1.42
C ALA A 15 29.01 -12.98 -2.25
N VAL A 16 28.16 -13.03 -3.27
CA VAL A 16 27.70 -11.84 -3.96
C VAL A 16 26.83 -11.10 -2.94
N ALA A 17 27.44 -10.17 -2.21
CA ALA A 17 26.70 -9.19 -1.44
C ALA A 17 25.95 -8.32 -2.46
N LEU A 18 24.73 -8.73 -2.79
CA LEU A 18 23.75 -7.84 -3.36
C LEU A 18 23.57 -6.75 -2.31
N PHE A 19 24.21 -5.61 -2.54
CA PHE A 19 23.85 -4.38 -1.87
C PHE A 19 22.36 -4.19 -2.12
N SER A 20 21.54 -4.46 -1.11
CA SER A 20 20.16 -3.99 -1.09
C SER A 20 20.25 -2.47 -1.13
N ALA A 21 20.14 -1.90 -2.32
CA ALA A 21 19.77 -0.51 -2.45
C ALA A 21 18.49 -0.33 -1.63
N PRO A 22 18.41 0.68 -0.76
CA PRO A 22 17.16 0.98 -0.10
C PRO A 22 16.20 1.35 -1.23
N ALA A 23 15.30 0.44 -1.57
CA ALA A 23 14.11 0.82 -2.30
C ALA A 23 13.45 1.86 -1.41
N ALA A 24 13.40 3.10 -1.89
CA ALA A 24 12.59 4.13 -1.28
C ALA A 24 11.13 3.71 -1.48
N PHE A 25 10.67 2.79 -0.64
CA PHE A 25 9.26 2.51 -0.49
C PHE A 25 8.69 3.75 0.19
N ALA A 26 7.88 4.50 -0.56
CA ALA A 26 6.99 5.48 0.06
C ALA A 26 6.18 4.75 1.13
N ALA A 27 5.85 5.43 2.23
CA ALA A 27 4.97 4.84 3.22
C ALA A 27 3.63 4.50 2.52
N PRO A 28 2.98 3.37 2.82
CA PRO A 28 1.72 3.00 2.19
C PRO A 28 0.66 4.10 2.31
N GLU A 29 0.74 4.92 3.35
CA GLU A 29 -0.09 6.11 3.55
C GLU A 29 0.15 7.17 2.47
N ASP A 30 1.40 7.42 2.07
CA ASP A 30 1.73 8.41 1.03
C ASP A 30 1.21 7.95 -0.34
N GLU A 31 1.34 6.65 -0.64
CA GLU A 31 0.79 6.05 -1.85
C GLU A 31 -0.74 6.14 -1.85
N PHE A 32 -1.38 5.73 -0.75
CA PHE A 32 -2.82 5.82 -0.58
C PHE A 32 -3.34 7.25 -0.83
N LEU A 33 -2.74 8.25 -0.18
CA LEU A 33 -3.11 9.66 -0.36
C LEU A 33 -2.93 10.11 -1.81
N THR A 34 -1.84 9.71 -2.46
CA THR A 34 -1.60 10.03 -3.88
C THR A 34 -2.69 9.43 -4.76
N VAL A 35 -2.98 8.14 -4.59
CA VAL A 35 -3.97 7.40 -5.37
C VAL A 35 -5.36 8.03 -5.22
N ILE A 36 -5.85 8.24 -4.00
CA ILE A 36 -7.18 8.83 -3.80
C ILE A 36 -7.28 10.26 -4.34
N SER A 37 -6.19 11.02 -4.32
CA SER A 37 -6.14 12.36 -4.91
C SER A 37 -6.26 12.30 -6.44
N ASP A 38 -5.57 11.37 -7.09
CA ASP A 38 -5.69 11.10 -8.53
C ASP A 38 -7.09 10.60 -8.91
N GLY A 39 -7.79 9.93 -7.99
CA GLY A 39 -9.20 9.56 -8.08
C GLY A 39 -10.19 10.73 -7.94
N GLY A 40 -9.71 11.95 -7.76
CA GLY A 40 -10.54 13.15 -7.62
C GLY A 40 -11.15 13.34 -6.23
N ILE A 41 -10.58 12.69 -5.21
CA ILE A 41 -10.94 12.92 -3.82
C ILE A 41 -10.05 14.03 -3.27
N THR A 42 -10.67 15.06 -2.69
CA THR A 42 -9.96 16.21 -2.14
C THR A 42 -10.36 16.42 -0.69
N TRP A 43 -9.39 16.76 0.16
CA TRP A 43 -9.61 17.09 1.56
C TRP A 43 -8.75 18.29 1.96
N PRO A 44 -9.12 19.04 3.01
CA PRO A 44 -8.25 20.03 3.62
C PRO A 44 -6.99 19.35 4.19
N SER A 45 -5.82 19.94 4.02
CA SER A 45 -4.55 19.32 4.45
C SER A 45 -4.52 18.93 5.94
N GLU A 46 -5.20 19.68 6.79
CA GLU A 46 -5.37 19.42 8.23
C GLU A 46 -6.17 18.15 8.54
N LYS A 47 -6.91 17.62 7.55
CA LYS A 47 -7.68 16.37 7.62
C LYS A 47 -6.94 15.13 7.16
N THR A 48 -5.68 15.27 6.75
CA THR A 48 -4.87 14.13 6.29
C THR A 48 -4.80 12.99 7.32
N PRO A 49 -4.60 13.25 8.63
CA PRO A 49 -4.61 12.17 9.63
C PRO A 49 -5.94 11.42 9.68
N GLU A 50 -7.07 12.13 9.61
CA GLU A 50 -8.40 11.52 9.58
C GLU A 50 -8.62 10.71 8.29
N VAL A 51 -8.16 11.20 7.13
CA VAL A 51 -8.26 10.47 5.86
C VAL A 51 -7.50 9.15 5.90
N ILE A 52 -6.28 9.15 6.44
CA ILE A 52 -5.49 7.92 6.67
C ILE A 52 -6.23 7.00 7.66
N ALA A 53 -6.73 7.54 8.77
CA ALA A 53 -7.47 6.76 9.75
C ALA A 53 -8.72 6.09 9.15
N THR A 54 -9.46 6.80 8.30
CA THR A 54 -10.60 6.23 7.56
C THR A 54 -10.14 5.14 6.58
N GLY A 55 -8.99 5.31 5.92
CA GLY A 55 -8.42 4.25 5.08
C GLY A 55 -8.11 2.97 5.86
N HIS A 56 -7.57 3.09 7.08
CA HIS A 56 -7.39 1.93 7.96
C HIS A 56 -8.71 1.36 8.51
N ALA A 57 -9.76 2.19 8.64
CA ALA A 57 -11.08 1.74 9.09
C ALA A 57 -11.70 0.76 8.08
N VAL A 58 -11.52 0.98 6.77
CA VAL A 58 -11.95 0.04 5.72
C VAL A 58 -11.46 -1.39 5.99
N CYS A 59 -10.22 -1.56 6.44
CA CYS A 59 -9.68 -2.86 6.81
C CYS A 59 -10.35 -3.46 8.05
N GLN A 60 -10.69 -2.63 9.04
CA GLN A 60 -11.43 -3.06 10.22
C GLN A 60 -12.85 -3.50 9.84
N ASP A 61 -13.48 -2.80 8.91
CA ASP A 61 -14.81 -3.17 8.40
C ASP A 61 -14.74 -4.48 7.61
N TRP A 62 -13.63 -4.74 6.90
CA TRP A 62 -13.39 -6.04 6.31
C TRP A 62 -13.24 -7.18 7.31
N ASP A 63 -12.47 -6.97 8.37
CA ASP A 63 -12.32 -7.89 9.50
C ASP A 63 -13.68 -8.19 10.16
N ASN A 64 -14.53 -7.16 10.28
CA ASN A 64 -15.86 -7.25 10.86
C ASN A 64 -16.90 -7.90 9.92
N GLY A 65 -16.50 -8.21 8.67
CA GLY A 65 -17.36 -8.88 7.70
C GLY A 65 -18.30 -7.96 6.94
N ALA A 66 -18.03 -6.65 6.89
CA ALA A 66 -18.76 -5.71 6.06
C ALA A 66 -18.70 -6.11 4.57
N THR A 67 -19.79 -5.87 3.86
CA THR A 67 -19.85 -5.99 2.39
C THR A 67 -19.38 -4.69 1.74
N PHE A 68 -18.96 -4.78 0.48
CA PHE A 68 -18.55 -3.60 -0.28
C PHE A 68 -19.66 -2.54 -0.39
N GLU A 69 -20.91 -2.98 -0.62
CA GLU A 69 -22.06 -2.06 -0.70
C GLU A 69 -22.36 -1.37 0.64
N GLN A 70 -22.15 -2.04 1.78
CA GLN A 70 -22.27 -1.43 3.09
C GLN A 70 -21.21 -0.34 3.29
N GLU A 71 -19.96 -0.65 2.96
CA GLU A 71 -18.85 0.30 3.10
C GLU A 71 -19.05 1.56 2.23
N VAL A 72 -19.51 1.37 0.98
CA VAL A 72 -19.87 2.50 0.10
C VAL A 72 -21.00 3.32 0.69
N ALA A 73 -22.06 2.67 1.21
CA ALA A 73 -23.19 3.37 1.83
C ALA A 73 -22.77 4.16 3.07
N ASP A 74 -21.88 3.60 3.89
CA ASP A 74 -21.39 4.25 5.11
C ASP A 74 -20.57 5.50 4.76
N LEU A 75 -19.60 5.39 3.83
CA LEU A 75 -18.82 6.55 3.39
C LEU A 75 -19.68 7.64 2.73
N THR A 76 -20.61 7.27 1.85
CA THR A 76 -21.50 8.24 1.19
C THR A 76 -22.53 8.86 2.14
N SER A 77 -22.82 8.22 3.28
CA SER A 77 -23.74 8.79 4.29
C SER A 77 -23.15 9.96 5.08
N VAL A 78 -21.81 10.01 5.20
CA VAL A 78 -21.09 11.02 6.01
C VAL A 78 -20.22 11.96 5.17
N THR A 79 -20.10 11.71 3.87
CA THR A 79 -19.36 12.55 2.93
C THR A 79 -20.27 13.08 1.83
N SER A 80 -19.76 14.02 1.03
CA SER A 80 -20.43 14.45 -0.20
C SER A 80 -19.91 13.69 -1.43
N TRP A 81 -19.32 12.51 -1.23
CA TRP A 81 -18.74 11.72 -2.30
C TRP A 81 -19.81 11.01 -3.11
N SER A 82 -19.52 10.81 -4.40
CA SER A 82 -20.26 9.85 -5.23
C SER A 82 -19.88 8.41 -4.85
N ASP A 83 -20.74 7.45 -5.21
CA ASP A 83 -20.45 6.01 -5.07
C ASP A 83 -19.12 5.64 -5.74
N TYR A 84 -18.77 6.30 -6.86
CA TYR A 84 -17.48 6.12 -7.53
C TYR A 84 -16.32 6.55 -6.63
N GLN A 85 -16.39 7.74 -6.03
CA GLN A 85 -15.35 8.24 -5.14
C GLN A 85 -15.24 7.37 -3.87
N ALA A 86 -16.36 6.95 -3.29
CA ALA A 86 -16.34 6.03 -2.16
C ALA A 86 -15.70 4.69 -2.54
N GLY A 87 -16.12 4.08 -3.64
CA GLY A 87 -15.52 2.83 -4.14
C GLY A 87 -14.03 2.96 -4.46
N TYR A 88 -13.62 4.09 -5.06
CA TYR A 88 -12.22 4.37 -5.34
C TYR A 88 -11.38 4.49 -4.05
N PHE A 89 -11.90 5.19 -3.05
CA PHE A 89 -11.28 5.28 -1.73
C PHE A 89 -11.12 3.90 -1.08
N ILE A 90 -12.18 3.09 -1.08
CA ILE A 90 -12.21 1.75 -0.50
C ILE A 90 -11.20 0.84 -1.20
N GLY A 91 -11.15 0.87 -2.54
CA GLY A 91 -10.19 0.09 -3.32
C GLY A 91 -8.74 0.49 -3.03
N ALA A 92 -8.45 1.79 -3.02
CA ALA A 92 -7.13 2.32 -2.70
C ALA A 92 -6.68 1.96 -1.27
N ALA A 93 -7.58 2.12 -0.30
CA ALA A 93 -7.33 1.74 1.10
C ALA A 93 -7.08 0.24 1.24
N THR A 94 -7.88 -0.60 0.57
CA THR A 94 -7.75 -2.06 0.60
C THR A 94 -6.40 -2.49 0.03
N GLY A 95 -6.02 -1.98 -1.14
CA GLY A 95 -4.73 -2.31 -1.76
C GLY A 95 -3.52 -1.83 -0.93
N ALA A 96 -3.62 -0.66 -0.30
CA ALA A 96 -2.52 -0.09 0.48
C ALA A 96 -2.37 -0.71 1.88
N PHE A 97 -3.48 -0.97 2.58
CA PHE A 97 -3.48 -1.27 4.01
C PHE A 97 -3.87 -2.70 4.38
N CYS A 98 -4.60 -3.41 3.53
CA CYS A 98 -5.04 -4.79 3.78
C CYS A 98 -5.24 -5.59 2.48
N PRO A 99 -4.16 -5.83 1.73
CA PRO A 99 -4.21 -6.48 0.41
C PRO A 99 -4.80 -7.91 0.43
N GLU A 100 -4.86 -8.56 1.59
CA GLU A 100 -5.59 -9.82 1.78
C GLU A 100 -7.09 -9.74 1.46
N TYR A 101 -7.66 -8.53 1.43
CA TYR A 101 -9.07 -8.27 1.07
C TYR A 101 -9.29 -7.76 -0.36
N GLU A 102 -8.28 -7.77 -1.23
CA GLU A 102 -8.42 -7.33 -2.64
C GLU A 102 -9.59 -8.02 -3.38
N TRP A 103 -9.93 -9.26 -3.00
CA TRP A 103 -11.06 -10.00 -3.56
C TRP A 103 -12.43 -9.39 -3.26
N LYS A 104 -12.55 -8.50 -2.26
CA LYS A 104 -13.78 -7.76 -1.95
C LYS A 104 -14.02 -6.57 -2.88
N VAL A 105 -12.97 -6.08 -3.54
CA VAL A 105 -13.00 -4.86 -4.37
C VAL A 105 -12.72 -5.13 -5.84
N SER A 106 -12.61 -6.41 -6.22
CA SER A 106 -12.33 -6.89 -7.59
C SER A 106 -13.59 -7.26 -8.37
#